data_AF-A0AAD6JKT5-F1
#
_entry.id   AF-A0AAD6JKT5-F1
#
_cell.length_a   1.000
_cell.length_b   1.000
_cell.length_c   1.000
_cell.angle_alpha   90.00
_cell.angle_beta   90.00
_cell.angle_gamma   90.00
#
_symmetry.space_group_name_H-M   'P 1'
#
loop_
_entity.id
_entity.type
_entity.pdbx_description
1 polymer ?
#
loop_
_entity_poly.entity_id
_entity_poly.type
_entity_poly.pdbx_seq_one_letter_code
_entity_poly.pdbx_strand_id
1 'polypeptide(L)'
;MAIGRVLYDHQLFKEALVSFKRACELQPVDVRPHFRAGNCLYVLGKYKEAKEEFLLALEAAEAGGNQWGYLLPQIYVNLGIALEGEGMVLSACEYYREAAILCPTHFRALKLLGSALFGVGEYEAAVKALEEAIFMKPDFADAHCDLASALHARGENEKAIEVFQRAIDLKPGHVDALYNLGGLYMDLGRFQRASEMYTRVLAVWPNHWRAQLNKAVSLLGAGETEEAKKALKEALKLTNRVELHDAISHLKQIQKKKAKGNGGANGEGVFVIVEPSKFKTSNDKTTLRQDLAKALQIRAFQRITRLSRCDVELLKKEMSENDVPVSYSGGGDPEKSIRKPNLEEVLRRLLNFLKPETFQGAVKAINERILSVFDDTAPGRVDLGMFYAILAPICSGNPEKRKRVAFDALLWRPVSESGSQINKADAITYIRLLRAIYIPSHGVSEMLELHGEADSSTVSFKEFLVMFDDPDWGFGIMSTLMKLESGDRNRHGDFVCSVCRYLIIGSRFKEIKSHFNLCNECYSEGKVPPAFKQDEYIFKEYGSEAEAMKDKCTCLPLQSHNDR
;
A
#
# COMPACT_ATOMS: atom_id res chain seq x y z
N MET A 1 -22.81 37.91 8.55
CA MET A 1 -22.31 37.69 7.16
C MET A 1 -21.27 38.70 6.68
N ALA A 2 -21.58 40.00 6.57
CA ALA A 2 -20.62 40.98 5.99
C ALA A 2 -19.29 41.07 6.76
N ILE A 3 -19.34 41.18 8.09
CA ILE A 3 -18.16 41.20 8.97
C ILE A 3 -17.29 39.96 8.74
N GLY A 4 -17.90 38.77 8.74
CA GLY A 4 -17.17 37.51 8.52
C GLY A 4 -16.46 37.46 7.16
N ARG A 5 -17.05 38.01 6.09
CA ARG A 5 -16.40 38.06 4.77
C ARG A 5 -15.14 38.93 4.78
N VAL A 6 -15.24 40.13 5.34
CA VAL A 6 -14.09 41.06 5.45
C VAL A 6 -12.97 40.42 6.26
N LEU A 7 -13.30 39.79 7.40
CA LEU A 7 -12.33 39.06 8.21
C LEU A 7 -11.67 37.91 7.44
N TYR A 8 -12.45 37.15 6.68
CA TYR A 8 -11.94 36.06 5.84
C TYR A 8 -10.96 36.56 4.77
N ASP A 9 -11.31 37.65 4.08
CA ASP A 9 -10.48 38.23 3.03
C ASP A 9 -9.14 38.77 3.60
N HIS A 10 -9.14 39.20 4.86
CA HIS A 10 -7.93 39.57 5.62
C HIS A 10 -7.23 38.37 6.30
N GLN A 11 -7.62 37.13 5.98
CA GLN A 11 -7.05 35.89 6.54
C GLN A 11 -7.21 35.73 8.06
N LEU A 12 -8.16 36.46 8.66
CA LEU A 12 -8.54 36.35 10.07
C LEU A 12 -9.60 35.25 10.25
N PHE A 13 -9.19 34.00 9.97
CA PHE A 13 -10.11 32.86 9.82
C PHE A 13 -10.83 32.49 11.12
N LYS A 14 -10.22 32.70 12.30
CA LYS A 14 -10.83 32.38 13.60
C LYS A 14 -11.98 33.36 13.91
N GLU A 15 -11.75 34.64 13.69
CA GLU A 15 -12.71 35.72 13.89
C GLU A 15 -13.83 35.67 12.84
N ALA A 16 -13.47 35.36 11.60
CA ALA A 16 -14.42 35.11 10.53
C ALA A 16 -15.35 33.93 10.86
N LEU A 17 -14.80 32.84 11.38
CA LEU A 17 -15.58 31.67 11.81
C LEU A 17 -16.61 32.02 12.88
N VAL A 18 -16.24 32.78 13.92
CA VAL A 18 -17.18 33.26 14.95
C VAL A 18 -18.33 34.04 14.31
N SER A 19 -18.00 34.93 13.37
CA SER A 19 -18.99 35.74 12.65
C SER A 19 -19.91 34.93 11.74
N PHE A 20 -19.42 33.86 11.13
CA PHE A 20 -20.22 32.95 10.31
C PHE A 20 -21.08 32.01 11.16
N LYS A 21 -20.55 31.44 12.23
CA LYS A 21 -21.32 30.62 13.19
C LYS A 21 -22.49 31.40 13.78
N ARG A 22 -22.26 32.66 14.16
CA ARG A 22 -23.36 33.54 14.59
C ARG A 22 -24.41 33.77 13.49
N ALA A 23 -24.01 33.79 12.23
CA ALA A 23 -24.95 33.91 11.12
C ALA A 23 -25.74 32.60 10.88
N CYS A 24 -25.12 31.42 11.06
CA CYS A 24 -25.82 30.13 11.05
C CYS A 24 -26.92 30.09 12.13
N GLU A 25 -26.63 30.55 13.35
CA GLU A 25 -27.61 30.59 14.45
C GLU A 25 -28.81 31.49 14.14
N LEU A 26 -28.59 32.61 13.45
CA LEU A 26 -29.64 33.57 13.13
C LEU A 26 -30.49 33.14 11.93
N GLN A 27 -29.89 32.45 10.96
CA GLN A 27 -30.56 31.97 9.75
C GLN A 27 -30.09 30.54 9.42
N PRO A 28 -30.66 29.51 10.08
CA PRO A 28 -30.21 28.12 9.91
C PRO A 28 -30.43 27.54 8.51
N VAL A 29 -31.40 28.07 7.76
CA VAL A 29 -31.71 27.64 6.38
C VAL A 29 -30.89 28.40 5.31
N ASP A 30 -30.03 29.34 5.71
CA ASP A 30 -29.11 29.99 4.77
C ASP A 30 -27.86 29.12 4.59
N VAL A 31 -27.64 28.66 3.35
CA VAL A 31 -26.50 27.80 2.98
C VAL A 31 -25.16 28.53 3.10
N ARG A 32 -25.14 29.83 2.83
CA ARG A 32 -23.91 30.63 2.71
C ARG A 32 -23.09 30.70 4.00
N PRO A 33 -23.67 30.97 5.20
CA PRO A 33 -22.89 30.99 6.44
C PRO A 33 -22.28 29.62 6.76
N HIS A 34 -23.02 28.52 6.59
CA HIS A 34 -22.49 27.16 6.78
C HIS A 34 -21.34 26.86 5.83
N PHE A 35 -21.53 27.12 4.53
CA PHE A 35 -20.47 26.93 3.54
C PHE A 35 -19.20 27.75 3.85
N ARG A 36 -19.35 29.01 4.27
CA ARG A 36 -18.20 29.85 4.64
C ARG A 36 -17.55 29.45 5.97
N ALA A 37 -18.34 28.99 6.94
CA ALA A 37 -17.83 28.44 8.20
C ALA A 37 -16.98 27.17 7.93
N GLY A 38 -17.46 26.27 7.08
CA GLY A 38 -16.71 25.10 6.61
C GLY A 38 -15.38 25.49 5.96
N ASN A 39 -15.37 26.51 5.11
CA ASN A 39 -14.13 27.01 4.50
C ASN A 39 -13.13 27.55 5.54
N CYS A 40 -13.60 28.28 6.56
CA CYS A 40 -12.74 28.71 7.67
C CYS A 40 -12.15 27.52 8.42
N LEU A 41 -12.99 26.54 8.76
CA LEU A 41 -12.57 25.33 9.50
C LEU A 41 -11.53 24.53 8.72
N TYR A 42 -11.72 24.39 7.41
CA TYR A 42 -10.75 23.73 6.54
C TYR A 42 -9.37 24.42 6.58
N VAL A 43 -9.33 25.75 6.40
CA VAL A 43 -8.07 26.52 6.43
C VAL A 43 -7.41 26.46 7.82
N LEU A 44 -8.19 26.33 8.89
CA LEU A 44 -7.70 26.12 10.25
C LEU A 44 -7.24 24.68 10.53
N GLY A 45 -7.28 23.77 9.54
CA GLY A 45 -6.88 22.37 9.66
C GLY A 45 -7.89 21.50 10.41
N LYS A 46 -9.11 22.01 10.66
CA LYS A 46 -10.20 21.31 11.36
C LYS A 46 -11.09 20.58 10.34
N TYR A 47 -10.52 19.61 9.64
CA TYR A 47 -11.17 18.94 8.51
C TYR A 47 -12.50 18.26 8.87
N LYS A 48 -12.55 17.59 10.04
CA LYS A 48 -13.78 16.94 10.52
C LYS A 48 -14.92 17.94 10.77
N GLU A 49 -14.62 19.03 11.48
CA GLU A 49 -15.60 20.10 11.72
C GLU A 49 -16.00 20.78 10.39
N ALA A 50 -15.07 20.93 9.45
CA ALA A 50 -15.36 21.48 8.13
C ALA A 50 -16.33 20.61 7.34
N LYS A 51 -16.11 19.29 7.35
CA LYS A 51 -17.02 18.30 6.75
C LYS A 51 -18.42 18.41 7.35
N GLU A 52 -18.53 18.41 8.68
CA GLU A 52 -19.82 18.57 9.39
C GLU A 52 -20.55 19.85 8.96
N GLU A 53 -19.84 20.98 8.86
CA GLU A 53 -20.44 22.24 8.38
C GLU A 53 -20.85 22.22 6.91
N PHE A 54 -20.12 21.52 6.05
CA PHE A 54 -20.53 21.35 4.65
C PHE A 54 -21.75 20.45 4.50
N LEU A 55 -21.91 19.43 5.35
CA LEU A 55 -23.14 18.62 5.40
C LEU A 55 -24.33 19.47 5.85
N LEU A 56 -24.17 20.31 6.88
CA LEU A 56 -25.21 21.27 7.28
C LEU A 56 -25.55 22.26 6.15
N ALA A 57 -24.56 22.66 5.33
CA ALA A 57 -24.81 23.49 4.16
C ALA A 57 -25.66 22.75 3.10
N LEU A 58 -25.48 21.44 2.92
CA LEU A 58 -26.33 20.63 2.03
C LEU A 58 -27.74 20.49 2.59
N GLU A 59 -27.91 20.19 3.87
CA GLU A 59 -29.21 20.11 4.53
C GLU A 59 -29.99 21.44 4.41
N ALA A 60 -29.30 22.57 4.63
CA ALA A 60 -29.88 23.90 4.45
C ALA A 60 -30.28 24.16 2.98
N ALA A 61 -29.54 23.61 2.01
CA ALA A 61 -29.86 23.77 0.60
C ALA A 61 -31.11 22.97 0.22
N GLU A 62 -31.26 21.76 0.74
CA GLU A 62 -32.46 20.94 0.56
C GLU A 62 -33.68 21.62 1.19
N ALA A 63 -33.56 22.14 2.41
CA ALA A 63 -34.63 22.84 3.10
C ALA A 63 -35.00 24.19 2.45
N GLY A 64 -34.03 24.90 1.88
CA GLY A 64 -34.20 26.19 1.19
C GLY A 64 -34.69 26.08 -0.25
N GLY A 65 -34.89 24.86 -0.77
CA GLY A 65 -35.26 24.60 -2.16
C GLY A 65 -34.19 25.06 -3.16
N ASN A 66 -34.61 25.31 -4.41
CA ASN A 66 -33.68 25.62 -5.52
C ASN A 66 -32.93 26.97 -5.40
N GLN A 67 -33.16 27.76 -4.34
CA GLN A 67 -32.56 29.09 -4.16
C GLN A 67 -31.02 29.06 -4.17
N TRP A 68 -30.42 27.96 -3.73
CA TRP A 68 -28.96 27.83 -3.58
C TRP A 68 -28.33 26.79 -4.51
N GLY A 69 -29.06 26.33 -5.53
CA GLY A 69 -28.59 25.27 -6.44
C GLY A 69 -27.24 25.58 -7.12
N TYR A 70 -26.96 26.85 -7.39
CA TYR A 70 -25.68 27.29 -7.97
C TYR A 70 -24.45 27.04 -7.08
N LEU A 71 -24.65 26.89 -5.77
CA LEU A 71 -23.58 26.67 -4.80
C LEU A 71 -23.33 25.19 -4.52
N LEU A 72 -24.28 24.31 -4.85
CA LEU A 72 -24.19 22.87 -4.60
C LEU A 72 -22.90 22.23 -5.15
N PRO A 73 -22.49 22.45 -6.43
CA PRO A 73 -21.25 21.85 -6.93
C PRO A 73 -20.03 22.24 -6.09
N GLN A 74 -19.97 23.50 -5.62
CA GLN A 74 -18.85 23.97 -4.81
C GLN A 74 -18.88 23.41 -3.39
N ILE A 75 -20.07 23.21 -2.81
CA ILE A 75 -20.23 22.54 -1.50
C ILE A 75 -19.73 21.11 -1.60
N TYR A 76 -20.15 20.37 -2.63
CA TYR A 76 -19.70 19.00 -2.88
C TYR A 76 -18.18 18.92 -3.10
N VAL A 77 -17.59 19.82 -3.89
CA VAL A 77 -16.13 19.91 -4.04
C VAL A 77 -15.46 20.15 -2.69
N ASN A 78 -15.91 21.10 -1.90
CA ASN A 78 -15.25 21.42 -0.64
C ASN A 78 -15.44 20.34 0.43
N LEU A 79 -16.56 19.60 0.38
CA LEU A 79 -16.80 18.41 1.19
C LEU A 79 -15.81 17.29 0.82
N GLY A 80 -15.60 17.03 -0.47
CA GLY A 80 -14.57 16.11 -0.96
C GLY A 80 -13.17 16.51 -0.51
N ILE A 81 -12.82 17.80 -0.61
CA ILE A 81 -11.52 18.33 -0.16
C ILE A 81 -11.33 18.16 1.36
N ALA A 82 -12.39 18.39 2.16
CA ALA A 82 -12.34 18.16 3.60
C ALA A 82 -12.13 16.67 3.94
N LEU A 83 -12.79 15.77 3.21
CA LEU A 83 -12.62 14.32 3.36
C LEU A 83 -11.21 13.85 2.98
N GLU A 84 -10.61 14.38 1.91
CA GLU A 84 -9.20 14.14 1.58
C GLU A 84 -8.26 14.60 2.71
N GLY A 85 -8.57 15.72 3.36
CA GLY A 85 -7.86 16.19 4.57
C GLY A 85 -7.95 15.21 5.76
N GLU A 86 -9.04 14.44 5.86
CA GLU A 86 -9.17 13.32 6.81
C GLU A 86 -8.50 12.03 6.32
N GLY A 87 -8.14 11.95 5.02
CA GLY A 87 -7.60 10.78 4.33
C GLY A 87 -8.67 9.85 3.75
N MET A 88 -9.94 10.28 3.73
CA MET A 88 -11.12 9.52 3.28
C MET A 88 -11.36 9.73 1.78
N VAL A 89 -10.51 9.12 0.95
CA VAL A 89 -10.43 9.42 -0.48
C VAL A 89 -11.48 8.66 -1.30
N LEU A 90 -11.90 7.46 -0.87
CA LEU A 90 -13.04 6.77 -1.49
C LEU A 90 -14.32 7.58 -1.31
N SER A 91 -14.58 8.09 -0.10
CA SER A 91 -15.70 9.00 0.16
C SER A 91 -15.59 10.31 -0.62
N ALA A 92 -14.39 10.88 -0.74
CA ALA A 92 -14.18 12.10 -1.51
C ALA A 92 -14.53 11.94 -3.00
N CYS A 93 -14.24 10.78 -3.60
CA CYS A 93 -14.59 10.47 -4.99
C CYS A 93 -16.09 10.62 -5.26
N GLU A 94 -16.95 10.15 -4.34
CA GLU A 94 -18.41 10.26 -4.50
C GLU A 94 -18.84 11.72 -4.58
N TYR A 95 -18.35 12.57 -3.68
CA TYR A 95 -18.73 13.98 -3.67
C TYR A 95 -18.15 14.77 -4.86
N TYR A 96 -16.93 14.45 -5.30
CA TYR A 96 -16.42 15.04 -6.54
C TYR A 96 -17.23 14.60 -7.77
N ARG A 97 -17.72 13.35 -7.79
CA ARG A 97 -18.60 12.86 -8.84
C ARG A 97 -19.95 13.58 -8.83
N GLU A 98 -20.57 13.76 -7.66
CA GLU A 98 -21.81 14.53 -7.54
C GLU A 98 -21.63 15.98 -8.02
N ALA A 99 -20.50 16.62 -7.67
CA ALA A 99 -20.19 17.96 -8.17
C ALA A 99 -20.07 18.01 -9.70
N ALA A 100 -19.43 17.00 -10.31
CA ALA A 100 -19.29 16.88 -11.76
C ALA A 100 -20.63 16.58 -12.46
N ILE A 101 -21.52 15.80 -11.84
CA ILE A 101 -22.88 15.54 -12.35
C ILE A 101 -23.70 16.84 -12.36
N LEU A 102 -23.65 17.60 -11.26
CA LEU A 102 -24.39 18.86 -11.13
C LEU A 102 -23.85 19.96 -12.04
N CYS A 103 -22.55 19.96 -12.32
CA CYS A 103 -21.91 20.91 -13.23
C CYS A 103 -20.83 20.22 -14.08
N PRO A 104 -21.19 19.63 -15.24
CA PRO A 104 -20.24 18.90 -16.09
C PRO A 104 -19.11 19.74 -16.68
N THR A 105 -19.24 21.07 -16.69
CA THR A 105 -18.18 21.99 -17.14
C THR A 105 -17.21 22.38 -16.03
N HIS A 106 -17.40 21.87 -14.80
CA HIS A 106 -16.57 22.19 -13.65
C HIS A 106 -15.24 21.43 -13.69
N PHE A 107 -14.33 21.87 -14.55
CA PHE A 107 -13.02 21.24 -14.80
C PHE A 107 -12.20 20.96 -13.53
N ARG A 108 -12.33 21.79 -12.48
CA ARG A 108 -11.66 21.55 -11.19
C ARG A 108 -12.22 20.32 -10.44
N ALA A 109 -13.53 20.08 -10.54
CA ALA A 109 -14.17 18.94 -9.89
C ALA A 109 -13.78 17.65 -10.60
N LEU A 110 -13.79 17.66 -11.94
CA LEU A 110 -13.29 16.57 -12.78
C LEU A 110 -11.81 16.25 -12.50
N LYS A 111 -10.95 17.27 -12.39
CA LYS A 111 -9.54 17.07 -12.01
C LYS A 111 -9.41 16.45 -10.62
N LEU A 112 -10.13 16.98 -9.62
CA LEU A 112 -10.11 16.45 -8.25
C LEU A 112 -10.65 15.02 -8.19
N LEU A 113 -11.74 14.71 -8.90
CA LEU A 113 -12.25 13.36 -9.06
C LEU A 113 -11.18 12.42 -9.63
N GLY A 114 -10.54 12.82 -10.72
CA GLY A 114 -9.47 12.05 -11.35
C GLY A 114 -8.28 11.80 -10.43
N SER A 115 -7.83 12.84 -9.72
CA SER A 115 -6.77 12.75 -8.70
C SER A 115 -7.15 11.79 -7.56
N ALA A 116 -8.38 11.89 -7.06
CA ALA A 116 -8.88 11.02 -5.98
C ALA A 116 -8.98 9.56 -6.44
N LEU A 117 -9.51 9.32 -7.65
CA LEU A 117 -9.59 7.99 -8.28
C LEU A 117 -8.19 7.37 -8.46
N PHE A 118 -7.22 8.14 -8.92
CA PHE A 118 -5.81 7.71 -8.95
C PHE A 118 -5.28 7.39 -7.55
N GLY A 119 -5.65 8.21 -6.57
CA GLY A 119 -5.31 8.05 -5.15
C GLY A 119 -5.86 6.76 -4.52
N VAL A 120 -6.94 6.19 -5.05
CA VAL A 120 -7.52 4.91 -4.61
C VAL A 120 -7.21 3.74 -5.54
N GLY A 121 -6.47 3.96 -6.63
CA GLY A 121 -6.04 2.90 -7.56
C GLY A 121 -7.02 2.63 -8.72
N GLU A 122 -8.06 3.42 -8.88
CA GLU A 122 -9.06 3.30 -9.95
C GLU A 122 -8.57 4.02 -11.23
N TYR A 123 -7.48 3.53 -11.82
CA TYR A 123 -6.72 4.25 -12.84
C TYR A 123 -7.47 4.51 -14.14
N GLU A 124 -8.31 3.58 -14.59
CA GLU A 124 -9.13 3.75 -15.80
C GLU A 124 -10.13 4.90 -15.63
N ALA A 125 -10.83 4.92 -14.50
CA ALA A 125 -11.79 5.98 -14.19
C ALA A 125 -11.07 7.33 -13.98
N ALA A 126 -9.86 7.31 -13.39
CA ALA A 126 -9.03 8.49 -13.24
C ALA A 126 -8.67 9.13 -14.59
N VAL A 127 -8.21 8.33 -15.56
CA VAL A 127 -7.88 8.80 -16.92
C VAL A 127 -9.07 9.50 -17.55
N LYS A 128 -10.26 8.88 -17.54
CA LYS A 128 -11.49 9.46 -18.13
C LYS A 128 -11.83 10.82 -17.52
N ALA A 129 -11.86 10.91 -16.19
CA ALA A 129 -12.16 12.17 -15.50
C ALA A 129 -11.12 13.27 -15.82
N LEU A 130 -9.84 12.91 -15.98
CA LEU A 130 -8.77 13.86 -16.28
C LEU A 130 -8.77 14.32 -17.74
N GLU A 131 -9.09 13.42 -18.68
CA GLU A 131 -9.30 13.77 -20.08
C GLU A 131 -10.48 14.74 -20.23
N GLU A 132 -11.59 14.49 -19.52
CA GLU A 132 -12.72 15.43 -19.47
C GLU A 132 -12.31 16.78 -18.87
N ALA A 133 -11.54 16.80 -17.78
CA ALA A 133 -11.03 18.03 -17.18
C ALA A 133 -10.15 18.84 -18.16
N ILE A 134 -9.27 18.16 -18.92
CA ILE A 134 -8.41 18.77 -19.94
C ILE A 134 -9.22 19.24 -21.15
N PHE A 135 -10.25 18.50 -21.55
CA PHE A 135 -11.15 18.94 -22.61
C PHE A 135 -11.83 20.26 -22.26
N MET A 136 -12.28 20.41 -21.00
CA MET A 136 -12.87 21.66 -20.51
C MET A 136 -11.84 22.78 -20.34
N LYS A 137 -10.60 22.46 -19.98
CA LYS A 137 -9.51 23.43 -19.81
C LYS A 137 -8.16 22.88 -20.32
N PRO A 138 -7.82 23.08 -21.61
CA PRO A 138 -6.63 22.47 -22.23
C PRO A 138 -5.29 22.92 -21.67
N ASP A 139 -5.22 24.13 -21.10
CA ASP A 139 -4.02 24.73 -20.50
C ASP A 139 -3.84 24.39 -19.01
N PHE A 140 -4.62 23.44 -18.47
CA PHE A 140 -4.56 23.08 -17.06
C PHE A 140 -3.41 22.12 -16.74
N ALA A 141 -2.20 22.68 -16.51
CA ALA A 141 -0.97 21.90 -16.28
C ALA A 141 -1.11 20.83 -15.18
N ASP A 142 -1.80 21.14 -14.08
CA ASP A 142 -1.97 20.19 -12.97
C ASP A 142 -2.83 18.97 -13.40
N ALA A 143 -3.81 19.13 -14.30
CA ALA A 143 -4.59 18.02 -14.83
C ALA A 143 -3.79 17.15 -15.81
N HIS A 144 -2.90 17.75 -16.62
CA HIS A 144 -1.95 16.99 -17.43
C HIS A 144 -0.99 16.15 -16.55
N CYS A 145 -0.48 16.73 -15.47
CA CYS A 145 0.39 16.00 -14.52
C CYS A 145 -0.33 14.78 -13.91
N ASP A 146 -1.57 14.94 -13.49
CA ASP A 146 -2.37 13.84 -12.93
C ASP A 146 -2.70 12.79 -14.00
N LEU A 147 -3.04 13.22 -15.23
CA LEU A 147 -3.34 12.30 -16.34
C LEU A 147 -2.12 11.44 -16.67
N ALA A 148 -0.95 12.07 -16.78
CA ALA A 148 0.29 11.36 -17.02
C ALA A 148 0.61 10.34 -15.92
N SER A 149 0.34 10.69 -14.66
CA SER A 149 0.50 9.79 -13.52
C SER A 149 -0.44 8.58 -13.60
N ALA A 150 -1.71 8.81 -13.99
CA ALA A 150 -2.69 7.74 -14.18
C ALA A 150 -2.35 6.83 -15.39
N LEU A 151 -1.89 7.40 -16.51
CA LEU A 151 -1.44 6.65 -17.68
C LEU A 151 -0.22 5.76 -17.35
N HIS A 152 0.74 6.30 -16.59
CA HIS A 152 1.88 5.53 -16.14
C HIS A 152 1.47 4.34 -15.26
N ALA A 153 0.53 4.55 -14.33
CA ALA A 153 0.02 3.46 -13.49
C ALA A 153 -0.72 2.37 -14.29
N ARG A 154 -1.28 2.70 -15.46
CA ARG A 154 -1.85 1.74 -16.42
C ARG A 154 -0.79 1.07 -17.32
N GLY A 155 0.48 1.44 -17.20
CA GLY A 155 1.56 0.95 -18.04
C GLY A 155 1.69 1.65 -19.39
N GLU A 156 0.92 2.70 -19.66
CA GLU A 156 0.99 3.52 -20.89
C GLU A 156 2.13 4.55 -20.82
N ASN A 157 3.35 4.05 -20.63
CA ASN A 157 4.53 4.84 -20.25
C ASN A 157 4.93 5.89 -21.30
N GLU A 158 4.89 5.56 -22.59
CA GLU A 158 5.24 6.49 -23.66
C GLU A 158 4.28 7.69 -23.71
N LYS A 159 2.97 7.44 -23.63
CA LYS A 159 1.97 8.50 -23.56
C LYS A 159 2.11 9.32 -22.29
N ALA A 160 2.38 8.67 -21.15
CA ALA A 160 2.63 9.36 -19.89
C ALA A 160 3.80 10.34 -20.00
N ILE A 161 4.91 9.98 -20.68
CA ILE A 161 6.03 10.90 -20.93
C ILE A 161 5.58 12.13 -21.73
N GLU A 162 4.82 11.93 -22.81
CA GLU A 162 4.32 13.03 -23.66
C GLU A 162 3.44 13.99 -22.86
N VAL A 163 2.52 13.45 -22.06
CA VAL A 163 1.60 14.25 -21.24
C VAL A 163 2.33 14.94 -20.07
N PHE A 164 3.33 14.30 -19.44
CA PHE A 164 4.19 14.97 -18.46
C PHE A 164 4.96 16.13 -19.09
N GLN A 165 5.53 15.93 -20.28
CA GLN A 165 6.22 16.99 -21.00
C GLN A 165 5.26 18.15 -21.31
N ARG A 166 4.01 17.86 -21.69
CA ARG A 166 2.99 18.89 -21.89
C ARG A 166 2.70 19.69 -20.60
N ALA A 167 2.58 19.03 -19.45
CA ALA A 167 2.42 19.72 -18.16
C ALA A 167 3.61 20.66 -17.86
N ILE A 168 4.83 20.20 -18.16
CA ILE A 168 6.06 20.98 -17.99
C ILE A 168 6.14 22.14 -19.00
N ASP A 169 5.70 21.96 -20.24
CA ASP A 169 5.69 23.02 -21.24
C ASP A 169 4.70 24.13 -20.85
N LEU A 170 3.53 23.76 -20.31
CA LEU A 170 2.54 24.70 -19.76
C LEU A 170 3.05 25.40 -18.49
N LYS A 171 3.86 24.72 -17.68
CA LYS A 171 4.40 25.23 -16.42
C LYS A 171 5.82 24.68 -16.17
N PRO A 172 6.89 25.36 -16.64
CA PRO A 172 8.27 24.84 -16.60
C PRO A 172 8.82 24.49 -15.21
N GLY A 173 8.29 25.14 -14.17
CA GLY A 173 8.61 24.89 -12.76
C GLY A 173 7.63 23.97 -12.03
N HIS A 174 6.82 23.17 -12.74
CA HIS A 174 5.88 22.24 -12.12
C HIS A 174 6.60 21.11 -11.40
N VAL A 175 6.75 21.24 -10.08
CA VAL A 175 7.52 20.31 -9.22
C VAL A 175 7.03 18.87 -9.36
N ASP A 176 5.72 18.62 -9.25
CA ASP A 176 5.19 17.26 -9.29
C ASP A 176 5.36 16.59 -10.66
N ALA A 177 5.11 17.31 -11.77
CA ALA A 177 5.34 16.79 -13.11
C ALA A 177 6.82 16.44 -13.36
N LEU A 178 7.74 17.30 -12.92
CA LEU A 178 9.19 17.01 -12.99
C LEU A 178 9.57 15.80 -12.14
N TYR A 179 9.09 15.74 -10.90
CA TYR A 179 9.39 14.66 -9.98
C TYR A 179 8.85 13.32 -10.48
N ASN A 180 7.59 13.29 -10.93
CA ASN A 180 6.92 12.08 -11.42
C ASN A 180 7.49 11.61 -12.76
N LEU A 181 7.85 12.52 -13.68
CA LEU A 181 8.57 12.16 -14.90
C LEU A 181 9.96 11.59 -14.59
N GLY A 182 10.66 12.14 -13.59
CA GLY A 182 11.90 11.57 -13.08
C GLY A 182 11.72 10.15 -12.54
N GLY A 183 10.62 9.89 -11.84
CA GLY A 183 10.21 8.55 -11.39
C GLY A 183 9.95 7.60 -12.55
N LEU A 184 9.15 8.01 -13.53
CA LEU A 184 8.89 7.22 -14.73
C LEU A 184 10.18 6.88 -15.50
N TYR A 185 11.13 7.82 -15.62
CA TYR A 185 12.42 7.51 -16.21
C TYR A 185 13.26 6.53 -15.39
N MET A 186 13.13 6.49 -14.07
CA MET A 186 13.77 5.46 -13.24
C MET A 186 13.21 4.07 -13.57
N ASP A 187 11.88 3.96 -13.64
CA ASP A 187 11.20 2.69 -13.89
C ASP A 187 11.52 2.14 -15.29
N LEU A 188 11.73 3.03 -16.26
CA LEU A 188 12.19 2.70 -17.61
C LEU A 188 13.72 2.47 -17.73
N GLY A 189 14.47 2.53 -16.62
CA GLY A 189 15.93 2.40 -16.62
C GLY A 189 16.69 3.55 -17.30
N ARG A 190 16.01 4.67 -17.59
CA ARG A 190 16.58 5.88 -18.20
C ARG A 190 17.19 6.79 -17.14
N PHE A 191 18.16 6.25 -16.42
CA PHE A 191 18.72 6.82 -15.20
C PHE A 191 19.29 8.24 -15.36
N GLN A 192 19.93 8.55 -16.50
CA GLN A 192 20.45 9.90 -16.73
C GLN A 192 19.34 10.95 -16.79
N ARG A 193 18.30 10.68 -17.58
CA ARG A 193 17.14 11.58 -17.71
C ARG A 193 16.39 11.73 -16.39
N ALA A 194 16.30 10.66 -15.60
CA ALA A 194 15.75 10.74 -14.25
C ALA A 194 16.53 11.73 -13.37
N SER A 195 17.87 11.64 -13.36
CA SER A 195 18.73 12.54 -12.58
C SER A 195 18.60 14.01 -13.00
N GLU A 196 18.42 14.27 -14.30
CA GLU A 196 18.17 15.60 -14.86
C GLU A 196 16.84 16.18 -14.35
N MET A 197 15.77 15.38 -14.38
CA MET A 197 14.46 15.81 -13.89
C MET A 197 14.49 16.12 -12.39
N TYR A 198 15.10 15.26 -11.57
CA TYR A 198 15.27 15.56 -10.14
C TYR A 198 16.16 16.77 -9.89
N THR A 199 17.16 17.03 -10.74
CA THR A 199 17.96 18.27 -10.66
C THR A 199 17.10 19.51 -10.93
N ARG A 200 16.18 19.45 -11.88
CA ARG A 200 15.21 20.54 -12.12
C ARG A 200 14.25 20.73 -10.95
N VAL A 201 13.80 19.64 -10.31
CA VAL A 201 13.02 19.73 -9.05
C VAL A 201 13.80 20.51 -7.99
N LEU A 202 15.07 20.17 -7.78
CA LEU A 202 15.93 20.82 -6.80
C LEU A 202 16.28 22.28 -7.14
N ALA A 203 16.23 22.66 -8.42
CA ALA A 203 16.37 24.07 -8.82
C ALA A 203 15.16 24.92 -8.39
N VAL A 204 13.95 24.34 -8.39
CA VAL A 204 12.73 24.99 -7.92
C VAL A 204 12.58 24.90 -6.40
N TRP A 205 12.92 23.74 -5.83
CA TRP A 205 12.82 23.46 -4.39
C TRP A 205 14.11 22.79 -3.86
N PRO A 206 15.12 23.58 -3.46
CA PRO A 206 16.45 23.06 -3.09
C PRO A 206 16.47 22.08 -1.91
N ASN A 207 15.53 22.19 -0.97
CA ASN A 207 15.47 21.34 0.22
C ASN A 207 14.57 20.10 0.05
N HIS A 208 14.23 19.73 -1.19
CA HIS A 208 13.38 18.57 -1.47
C HIS A 208 14.15 17.25 -1.27
N TRP A 209 14.15 16.73 -0.05
CA TRP A 209 14.94 15.55 0.32
C TRP A 209 14.66 14.29 -0.52
N ARG A 210 13.40 14.05 -0.93
CA ARG A 210 13.08 12.88 -1.79
C ARG A 210 13.68 13.00 -3.19
N ALA A 211 13.61 14.17 -3.82
CA ALA A 211 14.23 14.43 -5.12
C ALA A 211 15.76 14.29 -5.02
N GLN A 212 16.36 14.77 -3.93
CA GLN A 212 17.78 14.60 -3.67
C GLN A 212 18.18 13.12 -3.53
N LEU A 213 17.39 12.33 -2.79
CA LEU A 213 17.62 10.90 -2.65
C LEU A 213 17.43 10.16 -3.98
N ASN A 214 16.34 10.43 -4.69
CA ASN A 214 16.05 9.77 -5.96
C ASN A 214 17.07 10.14 -7.02
N LYS A 215 17.55 11.39 -7.07
CA LYS A 215 18.70 11.79 -7.89
C LYS A 215 19.92 10.91 -7.59
N ALA A 216 20.23 10.68 -6.32
CA ALA A 216 21.34 9.84 -5.94
C ALA A 216 21.17 8.39 -6.41
N VAL A 217 19.95 7.84 -6.29
CA VAL A 217 19.61 6.50 -6.78
C VAL A 217 19.68 6.42 -8.31
N SER A 218 19.22 7.46 -9.03
CA SER A 218 19.37 7.58 -10.48
C SER A 218 20.84 7.53 -10.88
N LEU A 219 21.70 8.32 -10.22
CA LEU A 219 23.12 8.36 -10.52
C LEU A 219 23.81 7.00 -10.26
N LEU A 220 23.37 6.25 -9.23
CA LEU A 220 23.83 4.86 -9.05
C LEU A 220 23.43 3.96 -10.21
N GLY A 221 22.19 4.05 -10.68
CA GLY A 221 21.71 3.31 -11.84
C GLY A 221 22.47 3.65 -13.12
N ALA A 222 22.85 4.91 -13.30
CA ALA A 222 23.67 5.37 -14.42
C ALA A 222 25.16 4.96 -14.31
N GLY A 223 25.60 4.45 -13.16
CA GLY A 223 27.00 4.12 -12.88
C GLY A 223 27.88 5.29 -12.41
N GLU A 224 27.30 6.47 -12.21
CA GLU A 224 27.94 7.70 -11.73
C GLU A 224 28.14 7.66 -10.20
N THR A 225 29.01 6.75 -9.73
CA THR A 225 29.13 6.44 -8.29
C THR A 225 29.64 7.58 -7.41
N GLU A 226 30.46 8.50 -7.93
CA GLU A 226 30.99 9.62 -7.14
C GLU A 226 29.95 10.73 -6.96
N GLU A 227 29.22 11.08 -8.02
CA GLU A 227 28.10 12.00 -8.02
C GLU A 227 26.98 11.47 -7.12
N ALA A 228 26.65 10.18 -7.24
CA ALA A 228 25.67 9.53 -6.38
C ALA A 228 26.04 9.64 -4.89
N LYS A 229 27.31 9.42 -4.54
CA LYS A 229 27.81 9.53 -3.17
C LYS A 229 27.75 10.96 -2.63
N LYS A 230 28.00 11.98 -3.47
CA LYS A 230 27.78 13.39 -3.10
C LYS A 230 26.30 13.64 -2.82
N ALA A 231 25.43 13.19 -3.72
CA ALA A 231 23.99 13.36 -3.58
C ALA A 231 23.41 12.63 -2.35
N LEU A 232 23.90 11.42 -2.03
CA LEU A 232 23.56 10.69 -0.80
C LEU A 232 24.00 11.45 0.47
N LYS A 233 25.18 12.08 0.47
CA LYS A 233 25.63 12.90 1.61
C LYS A 233 24.72 14.11 1.82
N GLU A 234 24.23 14.74 0.75
CA GLU A 234 23.27 15.83 0.84
C GLU A 234 21.91 15.34 1.36
N ALA A 235 21.41 14.21 0.85
CA ALA A 235 20.20 13.58 1.39
C ALA A 235 20.35 13.21 2.88
N LEU A 236 21.53 12.73 3.29
CA LEU A 236 21.85 12.45 4.70
C LEU A 236 21.84 13.73 5.54
N LYS A 237 22.40 14.85 5.05
CA LYS A 237 22.35 16.14 5.75
C LYS A 237 20.91 16.62 5.95
N LEU A 238 20.03 16.41 4.96
CA LEU A 238 18.63 16.82 5.02
C LEU A 238 17.77 15.94 5.94
N THR A 239 18.10 14.65 6.10
CA THR A 239 17.20 13.67 6.75
C THR A 239 17.75 13.01 8.00
N ASN A 240 19.08 13.02 8.18
CA ASN A 240 19.81 12.30 9.23
C ASN A 240 19.43 10.81 9.37
N ARG A 241 19.06 10.16 8.25
CA ARG A 241 18.66 8.74 8.21
C ARG A 241 19.87 7.80 8.21
N VAL A 242 19.85 6.79 9.08
CA VAL A 242 20.94 5.81 9.26
C VAL A 242 21.15 4.96 8.01
N GLU A 243 20.08 4.65 7.28
CA GLU A 243 20.15 3.84 6.06
C GLU A 243 21.00 4.51 4.97
N LEU A 244 20.99 5.85 4.92
CA LEU A 244 21.82 6.60 3.98
C LEU A 244 23.29 6.57 4.39
N HIS A 245 23.58 6.57 5.70
CA HIS A 245 24.94 6.37 6.19
C HIS A 245 25.46 4.97 5.80
N ASP A 246 24.65 3.93 5.97
CA ASP A 246 25.00 2.56 5.61
C ASP A 246 25.24 2.42 4.10
N ALA A 247 24.37 3.04 3.27
CA ALA A 247 24.56 3.09 1.82
C ALA A 247 25.88 3.80 1.42
N ILE A 248 26.22 4.92 2.05
CA ILE A 248 27.48 5.64 1.80
C ILE A 248 28.69 4.80 2.22
N SER A 249 28.60 4.12 3.38
CA SER A 249 29.66 3.21 3.87
C SER A 249 29.89 2.05 2.90
N HIS A 250 28.79 1.47 2.42
CA HIS A 250 28.78 0.40 1.44
C HIS A 250 29.48 0.79 0.12
N LEU A 251 29.15 1.96 -0.43
CA LEU A 251 29.80 2.48 -1.64
C LEU A 251 31.31 2.67 -1.47
N LYS A 252 31.76 3.15 -0.29
CA LYS A 252 33.21 3.26 0.00
C LYS A 252 33.90 1.89 0.01
N GLN A 253 33.25 0.85 0.55
CA GLN A 253 33.81 -0.50 0.57
C GLN A 253 33.98 -1.08 -0.84
N ILE A 254 32.98 -0.88 -1.71
CA ILE A 254 33.05 -1.30 -3.12
C ILE A 254 34.23 -0.62 -3.83
N GLN A 255 34.38 0.69 -3.66
CA GLN A 255 35.46 1.47 -4.29
C GLN A 255 36.85 1.02 -3.80
N LYS A 256 37.02 0.82 -2.49
CA LYS A 256 38.30 0.35 -1.90
C LYS A 256 38.72 -1.02 -2.43
N LYS A 257 37.76 -1.89 -2.78
CA LYS A 257 38.05 -3.22 -3.34
C LYS A 257 38.40 -3.14 -4.83
N LYS A 258 37.75 -2.28 -5.62
CA LYS A 258 38.15 -1.98 -7.01
C LYS A 258 39.59 -1.45 -7.10
N ALA A 259 40.01 -0.62 -6.13
CA ALA A 259 41.36 -0.07 -6.08
C ALA A 259 42.45 -1.08 -5.66
N LYS A 260 42.09 -2.25 -5.09
CA LYS A 260 43.03 -3.26 -4.58
C LYS A 260 43.23 -4.46 -5.52
N GLY A 261 42.45 -4.58 -6.60
CA GLY A 261 42.59 -5.67 -7.58
C GLY A 261 42.98 -5.14 -8.96
N ASN A 262 44.19 -5.46 -9.40
CA ASN A 262 44.63 -5.22 -10.78
C ASN A 262 44.37 -6.50 -11.61
N GLY A 263 43.58 -6.38 -12.67
CA GLY A 263 43.52 -7.36 -13.76
C GLY A 263 42.45 -8.45 -13.68
N GLY A 264 41.49 -8.40 -14.62
CA GLY A 264 40.79 -9.58 -15.11
C GLY A 264 39.51 -10.00 -14.40
N ALA A 265 38.41 -9.31 -14.69
CA ALA A 265 37.09 -9.95 -14.73
C ALA A 265 36.23 -9.17 -15.73
N ASN A 266 36.33 -9.54 -17.00
CA ASN A 266 35.30 -9.26 -17.99
C ASN A 266 33.96 -9.76 -17.41
N GLY A 267 32.98 -8.86 -17.30
CA GLY A 267 31.56 -9.12 -17.57
C GLY A 267 30.83 -10.32 -16.95
N GLU A 268 31.39 -11.07 -16.01
CA GLU A 268 30.63 -12.12 -15.32
C GLU A 268 29.64 -11.46 -14.35
N GLY A 269 28.35 -11.73 -14.57
CA GLY A 269 27.25 -11.09 -13.84
C GLY A 269 27.43 -11.16 -12.32
N VAL A 270 26.92 -10.15 -11.60
CA VAL A 270 27.06 -10.00 -10.13
C VAL A 270 26.54 -11.23 -9.37
N PHE A 271 25.64 -12.00 -9.97
CA PHE A 271 25.05 -13.23 -9.45
C PHE A 271 24.50 -14.09 -10.59
N VAL A 272 24.21 -15.36 -10.27
CA VAL A 272 23.46 -16.29 -11.12
C VAL A 272 22.09 -16.51 -10.49
N ILE A 273 21.02 -16.50 -11.31
CA ILE A 273 19.68 -16.90 -10.85
C ILE A 273 19.55 -18.41 -11.05
N VAL A 274 19.20 -19.11 -9.99
CA VAL A 274 19.07 -20.56 -9.96
C VAL A 274 17.60 -20.94 -9.85
N GLU A 275 17.21 -22.06 -10.45
CA GLU A 275 15.84 -22.59 -10.36
C GLU A 275 15.47 -23.01 -8.94
N PRO A 276 14.17 -22.90 -8.54
CA PRO A 276 13.73 -23.28 -7.19
C PRO A 276 14.04 -24.73 -6.80
N SER A 277 13.99 -25.67 -7.76
CA SER A 277 14.24 -27.10 -7.55
C SER A 277 15.63 -27.44 -7.00
N LYS A 278 16.62 -26.58 -7.29
CA LYS A 278 18.03 -26.73 -6.89
C LYS A 278 18.33 -26.17 -5.50
N PHE A 279 17.37 -25.48 -4.87
CA PHE A 279 17.48 -25.01 -3.49
C PHE A 279 16.88 -26.05 -2.56
N LYS A 280 17.72 -26.71 -1.77
CA LYS A 280 17.32 -27.68 -0.76
C LYS A 280 17.46 -27.08 0.65
N THR A 281 16.58 -27.48 1.55
CA THR A 281 16.64 -27.11 2.96
C THR A 281 17.48 -28.14 3.71
N SER A 282 18.29 -27.66 4.66
CA SER A 282 19.09 -28.55 5.52
C SER A 282 18.28 -29.24 6.63
N ASN A 283 17.11 -28.68 6.95
CA ASN A 283 16.19 -29.16 7.97
C ASN A 283 14.81 -28.51 7.77
N ASP A 284 13.80 -29.03 8.46
CA ASP A 284 12.41 -28.53 8.42
C ASP A 284 12.26 -27.11 9.00
N LYS A 285 13.27 -26.61 9.72
CA LYS A 285 13.28 -25.24 10.24
C LYS A 285 13.61 -24.20 9.16
N THR A 286 14.37 -24.60 8.13
CA THR A 286 14.79 -23.71 7.04
C THR A 286 13.61 -23.46 6.11
N THR A 287 13.27 -22.19 5.94
CA THR A 287 12.15 -21.76 5.12
C THR A 287 12.39 -22.07 3.65
N LEU A 288 11.38 -22.65 2.98
CA LEU A 288 11.40 -22.90 1.54
C LEU A 288 11.46 -21.58 0.77
N ARG A 289 12.23 -21.57 -0.32
CA ARG A 289 12.43 -20.37 -1.13
C ARG A 289 11.13 -19.76 -1.64
N GLN A 290 10.23 -20.58 -2.18
CA GLN A 290 8.96 -20.13 -2.76
C GLN A 290 8.04 -19.52 -1.69
N ASP A 291 8.00 -20.15 -0.51
CA ASP A 291 7.24 -19.66 0.63
C ASP A 291 7.79 -18.34 1.12
N LEU A 292 9.12 -18.21 1.22
CA LEU A 292 9.72 -16.95 1.61
C LEU A 292 9.36 -15.82 0.62
N ALA A 293 9.37 -16.08 -0.69
CA ALA A 293 8.99 -15.09 -1.70
C ALA A 293 7.54 -14.62 -1.52
N LYS A 294 6.59 -15.56 -1.35
CA LYS A 294 5.18 -15.27 -1.08
C LYS A 294 5.01 -14.47 0.22
N ALA A 295 5.66 -14.92 1.30
CA ALA A 295 5.57 -14.27 2.60
C ALA A 295 6.18 -12.86 2.59
N LEU A 296 7.27 -12.62 1.87
CA LEU A 296 7.86 -11.28 1.71
C LEU A 296 6.91 -10.31 0.98
N GLN A 297 6.15 -10.78 0.00
CA GLN A 297 5.10 -9.96 -0.64
C GLN A 297 3.98 -9.60 0.34
N ILE A 298 3.54 -10.55 1.18
CA ILE A 298 2.55 -10.29 2.24
C ILE A 298 3.12 -9.30 3.27
N ARG A 299 4.39 -9.45 3.69
CA ARG A 299 5.07 -8.50 4.59
C ARG A 299 5.17 -7.11 3.98
N ALA A 300 5.46 -7.00 2.68
CA ALA A 300 5.45 -5.72 1.97
C ALA A 300 4.07 -5.05 2.05
N PHE A 301 3.01 -5.82 1.79
CA PHE A 301 1.63 -5.37 1.93
C PHE A 301 1.29 -4.92 3.36
N GLN A 302 1.61 -5.74 4.38
CA GLN A 302 1.42 -5.39 5.80
C GLN A 302 2.19 -4.11 6.20
N ARG A 303 3.36 -3.85 5.60
CA ARG A 303 4.14 -2.63 5.87
C ARG A 303 3.49 -1.38 5.29
N ILE A 304 2.87 -1.48 4.12
CA ILE A 304 2.15 -0.38 3.46
C ILE A 304 0.84 -0.11 4.21
N THR A 305 0.04 -1.14 4.45
CA THR A 305 -1.29 -1.02 5.07
C THR A 305 -1.26 -0.84 6.58
N ARG A 306 -0.14 -1.21 7.22
CA ARG A 306 0.03 -1.25 8.68
C ARG A 306 -0.92 -2.22 9.39
N LEU A 307 -1.52 -3.16 8.67
CA LEU A 307 -2.38 -4.20 9.24
C LEU A 307 -1.68 -5.07 10.29
N SER A 308 -0.34 -5.23 10.22
CA SER A 308 0.43 -5.90 11.27
C SER A 308 0.48 -5.14 12.61
N ARG A 309 -0.20 -4.00 12.74
CA ARG A 309 -0.44 -3.28 14.00
C ARG A 309 -1.92 -3.21 14.37
N CYS A 310 -2.81 -3.67 13.51
CA CYS A 310 -4.23 -3.81 13.80
C CYS A 310 -4.42 -5.12 14.57
N ASP A 311 -4.88 -5.08 15.81
CA ASP A 311 -5.20 -6.32 16.55
C ASP A 311 -6.40 -6.98 15.88
N VAL A 312 -6.32 -8.28 15.64
CA VAL A 312 -7.40 -9.05 15.04
C VAL A 312 -8.69 -9.02 15.88
N GLU A 313 -8.59 -8.80 17.20
CA GLU A 313 -9.78 -8.61 18.06
C GLU A 313 -10.58 -7.35 17.72
N LEU A 314 -9.95 -6.33 17.08
CA LEU A 314 -10.69 -5.15 16.61
C LEU A 314 -11.65 -5.51 15.48
N LEU A 315 -11.28 -6.45 14.60
CA LEU A 315 -12.18 -6.96 13.56
C LEU A 315 -13.38 -7.65 14.22
N LYS A 316 -13.14 -8.44 15.26
CA LYS A 316 -14.20 -9.09 16.05
C LYS A 316 -15.15 -8.07 16.69
N LYS A 317 -14.60 -7.02 17.27
CA LYS A 317 -15.36 -5.92 17.87
C LYS A 317 -16.24 -5.20 16.85
N GLU A 318 -15.71 -4.89 15.66
CA GLU A 318 -16.47 -4.26 14.59
C GLU A 318 -17.65 -5.12 14.10
N MET A 319 -17.53 -6.45 14.12
CA MET A 319 -18.62 -7.36 13.78
C MET A 319 -19.73 -7.40 14.85
N SER A 320 -19.40 -7.19 16.13
CA SER A 320 -20.36 -7.23 17.23
C SER A 320 -21.05 -5.91 17.52
N GLU A 321 -20.37 -4.79 17.29
CA GLU A 321 -20.84 -3.45 17.71
C GLU A 321 -21.52 -2.65 16.61
N ASN A 322 -21.32 -2.99 15.33
CA ASN A 322 -21.94 -2.27 14.23
C ASN A 322 -23.03 -3.10 13.56
N ASP A 323 -24.20 -2.50 13.42
CA ASP A 323 -25.26 -3.06 12.61
C ASP A 323 -24.98 -2.75 11.13
N VAL A 324 -24.92 -3.80 10.31
CA VAL A 324 -24.51 -3.70 8.90
C VAL A 324 -25.75 -3.96 8.06
N PRO A 325 -26.17 -2.99 7.21
CA PRO A 325 -27.37 -3.13 6.41
C PRO A 325 -27.35 -4.42 5.60
N VAL A 326 -28.38 -5.24 5.75
CA VAL A 326 -28.58 -6.44 4.95
C VAL A 326 -29.02 -6.03 3.55
N SER A 327 -28.33 -6.55 2.53
CA SER A 327 -28.70 -6.41 1.14
C SER A 327 -29.06 -7.77 0.55
N TYR A 328 -30.01 -7.78 -0.37
CA TYR A 328 -30.37 -8.97 -1.12
C TYR A 328 -29.67 -8.91 -2.48
N SER A 329 -28.70 -9.80 -2.71
CA SER A 329 -28.09 -9.98 -4.03
C SER A 329 -29.06 -10.74 -4.95
N GLY A 330 -28.78 -10.77 -6.26
CA GLY A 330 -29.67 -11.36 -7.27
C GLY A 330 -30.01 -12.85 -7.07
N GLY A 331 -29.30 -13.54 -6.16
CA GLY A 331 -29.55 -14.93 -5.75
C GLY A 331 -30.56 -15.10 -4.61
N GLY A 332 -31.04 -14.02 -3.98
CA GLY A 332 -32.07 -14.07 -2.94
C GLY A 332 -31.57 -14.31 -1.51
N ASP A 333 -30.29 -14.65 -1.32
CA ASP A 333 -29.70 -14.80 0.01
C ASP A 333 -29.36 -13.43 0.63
N PRO A 334 -29.68 -13.20 1.91
CA PRO A 334 -29.37 -11.97 2.60
C PRO A 334 -27.86 -11.88 2.91
N GLU A 335 -27.18 -10.90 2.34
CA GLU A 335 -25.75 -10.64 2.56
C GLU A 335 -25.53 -9.30 3.26
N LYS A 336 -24.65 -9.30 4.27
CA LYS A 336 -24.17 -8.07 4.94
C LYS A 336 -23.14 -7.38 4.04
N SER A 337 -23.61 -6.67 3.02
CA SER A 337 -22.74 -5.98 2.07
C SER A 337 -22.81 -4.46 2.20
N ILE A 338 -21.68 -3.79 1.98
CA ILE A 338 -21.57 -2.32 2.06
C ILE A 338 -20.91 -1.74 0.82
N ARG A 339 -21.16 -0.46 0.54
CA ARG A 339 -20.45 0.26 -0.54
C ARG A 339 -19.00 0.54 -0.12
N LYS A 340 -18.07 0.58 -1.08
CA LYS A 340 -16.64 0.89 -0.82
C LYS A 340 -16.42 2.17 0.01
N PRO A 341 -17.12 3.30 -0.22
CA PRO A 341 -16.97 4.49 0.61
C PRO A 341 -17.35 4.27 2.09
N ASN A 342 -18.37 3.46 2.35
CA ASN A 342 -18.78 3.13 3.72
C ASN A 342 -17.78 2.17 4.38
N LEU A 343 -17.15 1.29 3.58
CA LEU A 343 -16.06 0.44 4.07
C LEU A 343 -14.83 1.25 4.48
N GLU A 344 -14.57 2.38 3.83
CA GLU A 344 -13.49 3.28 4.21
C GLU A 344 -13.64 3.77 5.66
N GLU A 345 -14.87 4.00 6.14
CA GLU A 345 -15.12 4.38 7.54
C GLU A 345 -14.79 3.25 8.52
N VAL A 346 -15.11 2.01 8.15
CA VAL A 346 -14.73 0.80 8.91
C VAL A 346 -13.21 0.70 8.98
N LEU A 347 -12.54 0.82 7.83
CA LEU A 347 -11.08 0.83 7.76
C LEU A 347 -10.48 1.95 8.60
N ARG A 348 -11.11 3.12 8.63
CA ARG A 348 -10.67 4.26 9.44
C ARG A 348 -10.75 3.98 10.93
N ARG A 349 -11.76 3.23 11.39
CA ARG A 349 -11.84 2.78 12.79
C ARG A 349 -10.77 1.73 13.11
N LEU A 350 -10.59 0.74 12.24
CA LEU A 350 -9.57 -0.31 12.39
C LEU A 350 -8.14 0.25 12.39
N LEU A 351 -7.89 1.29 11.58
CA LEU A 351 -6.59 1.90 11.38
C LEU A 351 -6.51 3.33 11.93
N ASN A 352 -7.24 3.62 13.01
CA ASN A 352 -7.37 4.96 13.61
C ASN A 352 -6.03 5.60 14.05
N PHE A 353 -4.99 4.78 14.22
CA PHE A 353 -3.65 5.20 14.60
C PHE A 353 -2.82 5.74 13.43
N LEU A 354 -3.35 5.66 12.20
CA LEU A 354 -2.70 6.21 11.02
C LEU A 354 -3.02 7.68 10.84
N LYS A 355 -2.00 8.45 10.44
CA LYS A 355 -2.18 9.81 9.93
C LYS A 355 -2.91 9.75 8.59
N PRO A 356 -3.67 10.80 8.21
CA PRO A 356 -4.43 10.85 6.95
C PRO A 356 -3.66 10.36 5.72
N GLU A 357 -2.43 10.83 5.52
CA GLU A 357 -1.65 10.50 4.31
C GLU A 357 -1.19 9.04 4.31
N THR A 358 -0.92 8.47 5.49
CA THR A 358 -0.58 7.05 5.62
C THR A 358 -1.80 6.17 5.49
N PHE A 359 -2.95 6.65 5.98
CA PHE A 359 -4.24 5.97 5.85
C PHE A 359 -4.66 5.88 4.38
N GLN A 360 -4.55 6.97 3.62
CA GLN A 360 -4.80 6.96 2.18
C GLN A 360 -3.95 5.91 1.45
N GLY A 361 -2.64 5.84 1.75
CA GLY A 361 -1.77 4.81 1.18
C GLY A 361 -2.17 3.38 1.55
N ALA A 362 -2.68 3.18 2.77
CA ALA A 362 -3.21 1.90 3.20
C ALA A 362 -4.51 1.53 2.46
N VAL A 363 -5.45 2.46 2.33
CA VAL A 363 -6.71 2.28 1.60
C VAL A 363 -6.44 1.97 0.13
N LYS A 364 -5.54 2.71 -0.52
CA LYS A 364 -5.12 2.44 -1.90
C LYS A 364 -4.65 0.99 -2.08
N ALA A 365 -3.71 0.56 -1.24
CA ALA A 365 -3.17 -0.80 -1.33
C ALA A 365 -4.25 -1.86 -1.07
N ILE A 366 -5.15 -1.62 -0.10
CA ILE A 366 -6.29 -2.50 0.18
C ILE A 366 -7.24 -2.56 -1.02
N ASN A 367 -7.55 -1.42 -1.66
CA ASN A 367 -8.43 -1.40 -2.83
C ASN A 367 -7.82 -2.18 -4.00
N GLU A 368 -6.56 -1.90 -4.33
CA GLU A 368 -5.85 -2.55 -5.44
C GLU A 368 -5.68 -4.06 -5.25
N ARG A 369 -5.42 -4.52 -4.03
CA ARG A 369 -5.06 -5.92 -3.76
C ARG A 369 -6.22 -6.78 -3.29
N ILE A 370 -7.15 -6.21 -2.53
CA ILE A 370 -8.26 -6.94 -1.91
C ILE A 370 -9.56 -6.61 -2.65
N LEU A 371 -9.96 -5.33 -2.68
CA LEU A 371 -11.29 -4.97 -3.17
C LEU A 371 -11.46 -5.17 -4.68
N SER A 372 -10.39 -5.01 -5.46
CA SER A 372 -10.38 -5.32 -6.89
C SER A 372 -10.78 -6.76 -7.21
N VAL A 373 -10.50 -7.71 -6.30
CA VAL A 373 -10.88 -9.13 -6.43
C VAL A 373 -12.35 -9.36 -6.06
N PHE A 374 -12.95 -8.47 -5.27
CA PHE A 374 -14.37 -8.56 -4.87
C PHE A 374 -15.32 -7.97 -5.91
N ASP A 375 -14.87 -7.02 -6.74
CA ASP A 375 -15.72 -6.32 -7.70
C ASP A 375 -16.23 -7.22 -8.85
N ASP A 376 -15.71 -8.44 -9.02
CA ASP A 376 -16.13 -9.39 -10.06
C ASP A 376 -17.58 -9.89 -9.89
N THR A 377 -18.14 -9.86 -8.67
CA THR A 377 -19.48 -10.42 -8.37
C THR A 377 -20.59 -9.38 -8.25
N ALA A 378 -20.28 -8.18 -7.75
CA ALA A 378 -21.23 -7.07 -7.64
C ALA A 378 -20.49 -5.72 -7.63
N PRO A 379 -20.54 -4.94 -8.71
CA PRO A 379 -19.71 -3.74 -8.84
C PRO A 379 -20.02 -2.72 -7.72
N GLY A 380 -18.98 -2.38 -6.93
CA GLY A 380 -19.04 -1.33 -5.92
C GLY A 380 -19.65 -1.73 -4.57
N ARG A 381 -20.00 -3.01 -4.35
CA ARG A 381 -20.38 -3.55 -3.03
C ARG A 381 -19.41 -4.61 -2.58
N VAL A 382 -19.16 -4.66 -1.28
CA VAL A 382 -18.22 -5.58 -0.64
C VAL A 382 -18.95 -6.40 0.40
N ASP A 383 -18.83 -7.72 0.33
CA ASP A 383 -19.24 -8.63 1.40
C ASP A 383 -18.33 -8.41 2.61
N LEU A 384 -18.90 -7.86 3.69
CA LEU A 384 -18.11 -7.43 4.83
C LEU A 384 -17.58 -8.60 5.68
N GLY A 385 -18.33 -9.71 5.76
CA GLY A 385 -17.90 -10.90 6.49
C GLY A 385 -16.70 -11.55 5.80
N MET A 386 -16.78 -11.71 4.47
CA MET A 386 -15.68 -12.19 3.66
C MET A 386 -14.46 -11.25 3.72
N PHE A 387 -14.69 -9.93 3.69
CA PHE A 387 -13.63 -8.94 3.83
C PHE A 387 -12.87 -9.06 5.16
N TYR A 388 -13.57 -9.17 6.29
CA TYR A 388 -12.94 -9.39 7.59
C TYR A 388 -12.19 -10.73 7.65
N ALA A 389 -12.76 -11.79 7.09
CA ALA A 389 -12.11 -13.10 7.04
C ALA A 389 -10.77 -13.02 6.29
N ILE A 390 -10.70 -12.28 5.18
CA ILE A 390 -9.49 -12.10 4.37
C ILE A 390 -8.45 -11.19 5.05
N LEU A 391 -8.86 -10.22 5.85
CA LEU A 391 -7.93 -9.39 6.62
C LEU A 391 -7.33 -10.12 7.82
N ALA A 392 -8.12 -10.96 8.50
CA ALA A 392 -7.75 -11.55 9.79
C ALA A 392 -6.37 -12.26 9.81
N PRO A 393 -5.98 -13.07 8.80
CA PRO A 393 -4.67 -13.73 8.78
C PRO A 393 -3.47 -12.78 8.85
N ILE A 394 -3.60 -11.58 8.28
CA ILE A 394 -2.50 -10.61 8.16
C ILE A 394 -2.58 -9.46 9.19
N CYS A 395 -3.60 -9.44 10.04
CA CYS A 395 -3.66 -8.59 11.23
C CYS A 395 -2.67 -9.05 12.29
N SER A 396 -2.40 -8.24 13.32
CA SER A 396 -1.62 -8.67 14.49
C SER A 396 -2.44 -9.55 15.46
N GLY A 397 -1.75 -10.24 16.38
CA GLY A 397 -2.37 -11.11 17.38
C GLY A 397 -1.87 -12.56 17.29
N ASN A 398 -2.34 -13.42 18.20
CA ASN A 398 -1.99 -14.85 18.22
C ASN A 398 -2.51 -15.53 16.94
N PRO A 399 -1.71 -16.39 16.26
CA PRO A 399 -2.13 -17.07 15.03
C PRO A 399 -3.45 -17.83 15.17
N GLU A 400 -3.70 -18.49 16.30
CA GLU A 400 -4.94 -19.22 16.55
C GLU A 400 -6.15 -18.29 16.67
N LYS A 401 -5.95 -17.10 17.26
CA LYS A 401 -6.98 -16.05 17.29
C LYS A 401 -7.25 -15.50 15.90
N ARG A 402 -6.21 -15.30 15.07
CA ARG A 402 -6.38 -14.84 13.68
C ARG A 402 -7.22 -15.83 12.86
N LYS A 403 -6.94 -17.13 12.96
CA LYS A 403 -7.73 -18.20 12.33
C LYS A 403 -9.16 -18.24 12.88
N ARG A 404 -9.33 -18.09 14.20
CA ARG A 404 -10.65 -18.03 14.84
C ARG A 404 -11.49 -16.87 14.33
N VAL A 405 -10.94 -15.66 14.28
CA VAL A 405 -11.68 -14.48 13.80
C VAL A 405 -12.04 -14.63 12.32
N ALA A 406 -11.18 -15.24 11.50
CA ALA A 406 -11.53 -15.54 10.11
C ALA A 406 -12.75 -16.47 10.02
N PHE A 407 -12.79 -17.53 10.82
CA PHE A 407 -13.94 -18.44 10.91
C PHE A 407 -15.20 -17.76 11.46
N ASP A 408 -15.06 -16.99 12.56
CA ASP A 408 -16.15 -16.24 13.17
C ASP A 408 -16.76 -15.22 12.19
N ALA A 409 -15.94 -14.61 11.32
CA ALA A 409 -16.40 -13.69 10.28
C ALA A 409 -17.22 -14.39 9.18
N LEU A 410 -16.86 -15.61 8.80
CA LEU A 410 -17.64 -16.43 7.88
C LEU A 410 -18.95 -16.91 8.51
N LEU A 411 -18.96 -17.23 9.80
CA LEU A 411 -20.20 -17.52 10.55
C LEU A 411 -21.12 -16.30 10.65
N TRP A 412 -20.55 -15.11 10.77
CA TRP A 412 -21.30 -13.86 10.90
C TRP A 412 -21.91 -13.37 9.57
N ARG A 413 -21.45 -13.90 8.43
CA ARG A 413 -21.87 -13.52 7.08
C ARG A 413 -23.36 -13.77 6.78
N PRO A 414 -23.92 -14.99 6.96
CA PRO A 414 -25.35 -15.23 6.73
C PRO A 414 -26.23 -14.60 7.82
N VAL A 415 -27.47 -14.20 7.45
CA VAL A 415 -28.47 -13.64 8.40
C VAL A 415 -29.20 -14.74 9.19
N SER A 416 -29.13 -16.00 8.77
CA SER A 416 -29.77 -17.12 9.49
C SER A 416 -29.03 -17.43 10.80
N GLU A 417 -29.75 -17.30 11.92
CA GLU A 417 -29.22 -17.54 13.25
C GLU A 417 -28.81 -19.01 13.48
N SER A 418 -27.75 -19.18 14.27
CA SER A 418 -27.45 -20.36 15.11
C SER A 418 -26.85 -21.61 14.45
N GLY A 419 -25.68 -21.45 13.81
CA GLY A 419 -24.76 -22.56 13.53
C GLY A 419 -23.40 -22.37 14.20
N SER A 420 -22.78 -23.44 14.69
CA SER A 420 -21.35 -23.46 15.07
C SER A 420 -20.44 -23.87 13.90
N GLN A 421 -21.02 -23.98 12.71
CA GLN A 421 -20.40 -24.47 11.48
C GLN A 421 -20.73 -23.54 10.32
N ILE A 422 -19.79 -23.40 9.38
CA ILE A 422 -19.97 -22.59 8.16
C ILE A 422 -20.39 -23.48 6.99
N ASN A 423 -21.02 -22.91 5.96
CA ASN A 423 -21.26 -23.64 4.72
C ASN A 423 -19.92 -23.99 4.06
N LYS A 424 -19.77 -25.23 3.58
CA LYS A 424 -18.58 -25.67 2.86
C LYS A 424 -18.30 -24.85 1.60
N ALA A 425 -19.34 -24.41 0.89
CA ALA A 425 -19.20 -23.52 -0.28
C ALA A 425 -18.55 -22.18 0.09
N ASP A 426 -18.90 -21.62 1.25
CA ASP A 426 -18.30 -20.37 1.76
C ASP A 426 -16.85 -20.58 2.18
N ALA A 427 -16.55 -21.69 2.85
CA ALA A 427 -15.18 -22.05 3.23
C ALA A 427 -14.28 -22.18 1.99
N ILE A 428 -14.74 -22.86 0.95
CA ILE A 428 -14.02 -23.01 -0.34
C ILE A 428 -13.83 -21.65 -1.01
N THR A 429 -14.89 -20.84 -1.07
CA THR A 429 -14.83 -19.49 -1.66
C THR A 429 -13.83 -18.60 -0.92
N TYR A 430 -13.82 -18.65 0.41
CA TYR A 430 -12.85 -17.94 1.24
C TYR A 430 -11.42 -18.36 0.93
N ILE A 431 -11.12 -19.66 0.93
CA ILE A 431 -9.76 -20.15 0.64
C ILE A 431 -9.31 -19.74 -0.77
N ARG A 432 -10.22 -19.80 -1.75
CA ARG A 432 -9.95 -19.35 -3.12
C ARG A 432 -9.59 -17.87 -3.17
N LEU A 433 -10.40 -17.00 -2.56
CA LEU A 433 -10.14 -15.56 -2.52
C LEU A 433 -8.86 -15.23 -1.75
N LEU A 434 -8.64 -15.86 -0.60
CA LEU A 434 -7.46 -15.68 0.23
C LEU A 434 -6.18 -15.98 -0.55
N ARG A 435 -6.19 -17.06 -1.35
CA ARG A 435 -5.07 -17.42 -2.23
C ARG A 435 -4.92 -16.47 -3.40
N ALA A 436 -6.00 -16.10 -4.08
CA ALA A 436 -5.95 -15.12 -5.17
C ALA A 436 -5.28 -13.80 -4.74
N ILE A 437 -5.57 -13.35 -3.51
CA ILE A 437 -5.08 -12.07 -2.96
C ILE A 437 -3.62 -12.16 -2.45
N TYR A 438 -3.27 -13.24 -1.73
CA TYR A 438 -1.99 -13.32 -1.02
C TYR A 438 -0.98 -14.31 -1.59
N ILE A 439 -1.43 -15.29 -2.37
CA ILE A 439 -0.62 -16.37 -2.94
C ILE A 439 -0.99 -16.59 -4.42
N PRO A 440 -0.86 -15.57 -5.30
CA PRO A 440 -1.16 -15.74 -6.70
C PRO A 440 -0.15 -16.72 -7.32
N SER A 441 -0.59 -17.92 -7.67
CA SER A 441 0.17 -18.86 -8.50
C SER A 441 -0.04 -18.53 -9.97
N HIS A 442 1.01 -18.68 -10.79
CA HIS A 442 0.88 -18.68 -12.26
C HIS A 442 0.06 -19.90 -12.70
N GLY A 443 -1.26 -19.77 -12.66
CA GLY A 443 -2.19 -20.89 -12.85
C GLY A 443 -3.56 -20.61 -12.24
N VAL A 444 -4.07 -19.38 -12.37
CA VAL A 444 -5.46 -19.06 -11.99
C VAL A 444 -6.45 -19.89 -12.83
N SER A 445 -6.02 -20.33 -14.02
CA SER A 445 -6.84 -21.03 -15.01
C SER A 445 -7.24 -22.46 -14.63
N GLU A 446 -6.54 -23.16 -13.72
CA GLU A 446 -6.93 -24.53 -13.31
C GLU A 446 -7.83 -24.57 -12.07
N MET A 447 -7.90 -23.48 -11.29
CA MET A 447 -8.88 -23.37 -10.18
C MET A 447 -10.23 -22.81 -10.62
N LEU A 448 -10.37 -22.45 -11.91
CA LEU A 448 -11.57 -21.88 -12.52
C LEU A 448 -12.57 -22.95 -13.01
N GLU A 449 -12.21 -24.24 -12.99
CA GLU A 449 -13.09 -25.33 -13.41
C GLU A 449 -13.43 -26.26 -12.25
N LEU A 450 -14.31 -25.82 -11.35
CA LEU A 450 -15.28 -26.73 -10.76
C LEU A 450 -16.63 -25.99 -10.68
N HIS A 451 -17.45 -26.26 -11.70
CA HIS A 451 -18.88 -26.04 -11.61
C HIS A 451 -19.45 -26.82 -10.42
N GLY A 452 -20.42 -26.18 -9.77
CA GLY A 452 -21.00 -26.64 -8.53
C GLY A 452 -21.82 -27.91 -8.66
N GLU A 453 -21.79 -28.66 -7.58
CA GLU A 453 -23.01 -29.26 -7.06
C GLU A 453 -23.28 -28.60 -5.71
N ALA A 454 -24.56 -28.39 -5.41
CA ALA A 454 -25.05 -27.80 -4.17
C ALA A 454 -24.71 -28.72 -2.97
N ASP A 455 -23.44 -28.74 -2.59
CA ASP A 455 -22.97 -29.40 -1.39
C ASP A 455 -23.33 -28.51 -0.20
N SER A 456 -24.53 -28.73 0.36
CA SER A 456 -25.03 -28.04 1.55
C SER A 456 -24.38 -28.54 2.84
N SER A 457 -23.26 -29.27 2.76
CA SER A 457 -22.54 -29.72 3.93
C SER A 457 -21.92 -28.56 4.69
N THR A 458 -21.76 -28.76 5.99
CA THR A 458 -21.21 -27.79 6.92
C THR A 458 -19.78 -28.15 7.30
N VAL A 459 -18.99 -27.13 7.64
CA VAL A 459 -17.59 -27.25 8.03
C VAL A 459 -17.43 -26.73 9.46
N SER A 460 -16.96 -27.59 10.36
CA SER A 460 -16.59 -27.23 11.72
C SER A 460 -15.30 -26.42 11.76
N PHE A 461 -15.03 -25.73 12.88
CA PHE A 461 -13.75 -25.02 13.05
C PHE A 461 -12.52 -25.92 12.88
N LYS A 462 -12.59 -27.19 13.32
CA LYS A 462 -11.46 -28.12 13.21
C LYS A 462 -11.18 -28.48 11.75
N GLU A 463 -12.23 -28.72 10.96
CA GLU A 463 -12.09 -28.99 9.53
C GLU A 463 -11.61 -27.74 8.77
N PHE A 464 -12.11 -26.56 9.15
CA PHE A 464 -11.63 -25.29 8.62
C PHE A 464 -10.13 -25.08 8.87
N LEU A 465 -9.62 -25.42 10.07
CA LEU A 465 -8.18 -25.33 10.35
C LEU A 465 -7.36 -26.23 9.42
N VAL A 466 -7.83 -27.45 9.16
CA VAL A 466 -7.17 -28.36 8.20
C VAL A 466 -7.15 -27.74 6.80
N MET A 467 -8.29 -27.21 6.34
CA MET A 467 -8.36 -26.52 5.04
C MET A 467 -7.46 -25.28 4.97
N PHE A 468 -7.37 -24.51 6.06
CA PHE A 468 -6.61 -23.27 6.12
C PHE A 468 -5.10 -23.51 6.18
N ASP A 469 -4.66 -24.50 6.97
CA ASP A 469 -3.25 -24.81 7.17
C ASP A 469 -2.66 -25.71 6.06
N ASP A 470 -3.50 -26.21 5.14
CA ASP A 470 -3.06 -27.01 4.00
C ASP A 470 -2.07 -26.19 3.11
N PRO A 471 -0.85 -26.71 2.86
CA PRO A 471 0.18 -25.99 2.10
C PRO A 471 -0.13 -25.88 0.60
N ASP A 472 -0.88 -26.83 0.05
CA ASP A 472 -1.11 -26.96 -1.38
C ASP A 472 -2.38 -26.21 -1.78
N TRP A 473 -3.47 -26.40 -1.02
CA TRP A 473 -4.81 -25.90 -1.31
C TRP A 473 -5.26 -24.76 -0.38
N GLY A 474 -4.63 -24.61 0.79
CA GLY A 474 -5.01 -23.65 1.83
C GLY A 474 -4.22 -22.34 1.80
N PHE A 475 -4.15 -21.66 2.95
CA PHE A 475 -3.26 -20.51 3.13
C PHE A 475 -1.81 -20.98 3.30
N GLY A 476 -1.56 -22.00 4.12
CA GLY A 476 -0.28 -22.72 4.22
C GLY A 476 0.98 -21.91 4.65
N ILE A 477 0.93 -20.58 4.58
CA ILE A 477 2.09 -19.68 4.65
C ILE A 477 2.20 -18.95 5.99
N MET A 478 1.21 -19.14 6.87
CA MET A 478 1.10 -18.45 8.16
C MET A 478 2.36 -18.64 9.02
N SER A 479 2.91 -19.86 9.09
CA SER A 479 4.10 -20.17 9.89
C SER A 479 5.32 -19.38 9.41
N THR A 480 5.53 -19.29 8.10
CA THR A 480 6.59 -18.49 7.47
C THR A 480 6.37 -16.99 7.72
N LEU A 481 5.12 -16.52 7.63
CA LEU A 481 4.78 -15.13 7.94
C LEU A 481 5.14 -14.78 9.41
N MET A 482 4.84 -15.67 10.35
CA MET A 482 5.15 -15.47 11.78
C MET A 482 6.65 -15.40 12.04
N LYS A 483 7.45 -16.23 11.35
CA LYS A 483 8.92 -16.15 11.42
C LYS A 483 9.42 -14.77 10.97
N LEU A 484 8.87 -14.21 9.90
CA LEU A 484 9.26 -12.88 9.42
C LEU A 484 8.81 -11.76 10.35
N GLU A 485 7.58 -11.81 10.86
CA GLU A 485 7.06 -10.81 11.81
C GLU A 485 7.94 -10.67 13.06
N SER A 486 8.48 -11.79 13.56
CA SER A 486 9.41 -11.81 14.69
C SER A 486 10.86 -11.48 14.31
N GLY A 487 11.28 -11.81 13.08
CA GLY A 487 12.67 -11.71 12.62
C GLY A 487 13.07 -10.37 12.02
N ASP A 488 12.15 -9.51 11.57
CA ASP A 488 12.45 -8.30 10.78
C ASP A 488 13.45 -7.30 11.40
N ARG A 489 13.73 -7.40 12.71
CA ARG A 489 14.67 -6.51 13.42
C ARG A 489 15.98 -7.18 13.81
N ASN A 490 16.12 -8.48 13.58
CA ASN A 490 17.31 -9.22 13.98
C ASN A 490 18.48 -8.86 13.07
N ARG A 491 19.60 -8.44 13.68
CA ARG A 491 20.83 -8.10 12.97
C ARG A 491 21.87 -9.17 13.22
N HIS A 492 22.53 -9.61 12.14
CA HIS A 492 23.57 -10.63 12.21
C HIS A 492 24.98 -10.00 12.27
N GLY A 493 25.25 -9.13 13.26
CA GLY A 493 26.57 -8.48 13.40
C GLY A 493 27.07 -7.84 12.10
N ASP A 494 28.33 -8.14 11.72
CA ASP A 494 28.96 -7.67 10.48
C ASP A 494 28.73 -8.60 9.27
N PHE A 495 27.83 -9.58 9.37
CA PHE A 495 27.56 -10.47 8.24
C PHE A 495 26.86 -9.71 7.10
N VAL A 496 27.46 -9.80 5.92
CA VAL A 496 26.92 -9.25 4.68
C VAL A 496 26.43 -10.34 3.75
N CYS A 497 25.39 -10.04 2.98
CA CYS A 497 24.91 -10.90 1.91
C CYS A 497 25.99 -11.06 0.84
N SER A 498 26.19 -12.27 0.35
CA SER A 498 27.26 -12.59 -0.61
C SER A 498 26.95 -12.11 -2.04
N VAL A 499 25.67 -11.80 -2.29
CA VAL A 499 25.18 -11.27 -3.57
C VAL A 499 25.08 -9.74 -3.49
N CYS A 500 24.16 -9.20 -2.70
CA CYS A 500 23.91 -7.76 -2.67
C CYS A 500 24.87 -6.97 -1.78
N ARG A 501 25.70 -7.66 -0.96
CA ARG A 501 26.75 -7.06 -0.12
C ARG A 501 26.24 -6.06 0.95
N TYR A 502 24.93 -6.01 1.19
CA TYR A 502 24.33 -5.34 2.34
C TYR A 502 24.42 -6.19 3.61
N LEU A 503 24.39 -5.53 4.77
CA LEU A 503 24.24 -6.19 6.07
C LEU A 503 22.95 -7.01 6.11
N ILE A 504 23.02 -8.21 6.69
CA ILE A 504 21.86 -9.11 6.77
C ILE A 504 21.00 -8.69 7.98
N ILE A 505 19.78 -8.26 7.67
CA ILE A 505 18.69 -8.00 8.61
C ILE A 505 17.59 -9.03 8.36
N GLY A 506 17.00 -9.58 9.42
CA GLY A 506 16.10 -10.74 9.31
C GLY A 506 16.86 -12.05 9.29
N SER A 507 16.26 -13.09 8.69
CA SER A 507 16.87 -14.41 8.61
C SER A 507 18.16 -14.40 7.77
N ARG A 508 19.16 -15.14 8.26
CA ARG A 508 20.41 -15.40 7.54
C ARG A 508 20.40 -16.82 6.97
N PHE A 509 20.44 -16.92 5.63
CA PHE A 509 20.53 -18.20 4.93
C PHE A 509 21.99 -18.51 4.61
N LYS A 510 22.56 -19.50 5.29
CA LYS A 510 23.93 -19.95 5.06
C LYS A 510 23.93 -21.21 4.20
N GLU A 511 24.69 -21.21 3.11
CA GLU A 511 24.90 -22.41 2.31
C GLU A 511 25.91 -23.34 3.02
N ILE A 512 25.65 -24.65 3.03
CA ILE A 512 26.41 -25.59 3.86
C ILE A 512 27.78 -25.91 3.26
N LYS A 513 27.91 -26.08 1.94
CA LYS A 513 29.16 -26.54 1.32
C LYS A 513 30.19 -25.42 1.15
N SER A 514 29.75 -24.27 0.66
CA SER A 514 30.55 -23.10 0.32
C SER A 514 30.48 -21.98 1.36
N HIS A 515 29.63 -22.12 2.38
CA HIS A 515 29.56 -21.23 3.56
C HIS A 515 29.24 -19.76 3.28
N PHE A 516 28.79 -19.42 2.08
CA PHE A 516 28.32 -18.06 1.78
C PHE A 516 26.95 -17.80 2.42
N ASN A 517 26.65 -16.53 2.69
CA ASN A 517 25.41 -16.11 3.32
C ASN A 517 24.55 -15.29 2.36
N LEU A 518 23.23 -15.48 2.40
CA LEU A 518 22.24 -14.70 1.68
C LEU A 518 21.27 -14.03 2.66
N CYS A 519 20.79 -12.84 2.30
CA CYS A 519 19.64 -12.21 2.96
C CYS A 519 18.33 -12.80 2.41
N ASN A 520 17.21 -12.49 3.08
CA ASN A 520 15.86 -12.90 2.69
C ASN A 520 15.57 -12.68 1.20
N GLU A 521 15.87 -11.49 0.69
CA GLU A 521 15.56 -11.10 -0.69
C GLU A 521 16.36 -11.92 -1.71
N CYS A 522 17.70 -11.95 -1.59
CA CYS A 522 18.56 -12.73 -2.49
C CYS A 522 18.26 -14.24 -2.44
N TYR A 523 17.96 -14.79 -1.26
CA TYR A 523 17.56 -16.19 -1.13
C TYR A 523 16.22 -16.46 -1.83
N SER A 524 15.20 -15.63 -1.57
CA SER A 524 13.86 -15.79 -2.17
C SER A 524 13.89 -15.68 -3.71
N GLU A 525 14.73 -14.80 -4.24
CA GLU A 525 14.93 -14.63 -5.69
C GLU A 525 15.84 -15.71 -6.31
N GLY A 526 16.50 -16.55 -5.50
CA GLY A 526 17.41 -17.59 -5.99
C GLY A 526 18.73 -17.06 -6.53
N LYS A 527 19.18 -15.90 -6.05
CA LYS A 527 20.45 -15.29 -6.47
C LYS A 527 21.60 -15.95 -5.71
N VAL A 528 22.60 -16.45 -6.43
CA VAL A 528 23.82 -17.03 -5.86
C VAL A 528 25.07 -16.36 -6.45
N PRO A 529 26.19 -16.29 -5.70
CA PRO A 529 27.44 -15.78 -6.25
C PRO A 529 27.97 -16.69 -7.37
N PRO A 530 28.49 -16.15 -8.49
CA PRO A 530 28.96 -16.96 -9.62
C PRO A 530 30.11 -17.90 -9.25
N ALA A 531 30.98 -17.45 -8.33
CA ALA A 531 32.14 -18.20 -7.85
C ALA A 531 31.79 -19.52 -7.12
N PHE A 532 30.53 -19.70 -6.72
CA PHE A 532 30.07 -20.89 -6.00
C PHE A 532 29.01 -21.67 -6.78
N LYS A 533 29.07 -21.65 -8.11
CA LYS A 533 28.11 -22.38 -8.95
C LYS A 533 28.14 -23.88 -8.63
N GLN A 534 27.00 -24.42 -8.25
CA GLN A 534 26.77 -25.81 -7.91
C GLN A 534 25.48 -26.32 -8.57
N ASP A 535 25.35 -27.65 -8.69
CA ASP A 535 24.13 -28.29 -9.19
C ASP A 535 22.98 -28.17 -8.20
N GLU A 536 23.28 -28.32 -6.91
CA GLU A 536 22.34 -28.16 -5.79
C GLU A 536 22.97 -27.39 -4.64
N TYR A 537 22.16 -26.57 -3.99
CA TYR A 537 22.55 -25.74 -2.85
C TYR A 537 21.73 -26.14 -1.64
N ILE A 538 22.41 -26.43 -0.52
CA ILE A 538 21.74 -26.79 0.72
C ILE A 538 21.89 -25.63 1.69
N PHE A 539 20.76 -25.03 2.08
CA PHE A 539 20.75 -23.88 2.97
C PHE A 539 20.31 -24.23 4.38
N LYS A 540 20.90 -23.52 5.33
CA LYS A 540 20.48 -23.48 6.73
C LYS A 540 20.10 -22.07 7.10
N GLU A 541 18.91 -21.93 7.67
CA GLU A 541 18.40 -20.65 8.17
C GLU A 541 18.83 -20.43 9.62
N TYR A 542 19.25 -19.20 9.93
CA TYR A 542 19.49 -18.72 11.28
C TYR A 542 18.65 -17.47 11.51
N GLY A 543 17.80 -17.47 12.53
CA GLY A 543 16.97 -16.32 12.92
C GLY A 543 17.72 -15.35 13.85
N SER A 544 18.80 -15.80 14.48
CA SER A 544 19.69 -14.95 15.30
C SER A 544 21.13 -15.47 15.31
N GLU A 545 22.07 -14.62 15.73
CA GLU A 545 23.47 -15.04 15.93
C GLU A 545 23.62 -16.04 17.10
N ALA A 546 22.78 -15.95 18.11
CA ALA A 546 22.78 -16.91 19.22
C ALA A 546 22.46 -18.33 18.73
N GLU A 547 21.51 -18.48 17.81
CA GLU A 547 21.21 -19.77 17.16
C GLU A 547 22.40 -20.28 16.35
N ALA A 548 23.06 -19.41 15.59
CA ALA A 548 24.23 -19.77 14.81
C ALA A 548 25.42 -20.19 15.69
N MET A 549 25.60 -19.56 16.84
CA MET A 549 26.65 -19.93 17.81
C MET A 549 26.37 -21.28 18.48
N LYS A 550 25.12 -21.54 18.90
CA LYS A 550 24.74 -22.84 19.49
C LYS A 550 25.04 -23.99 18.53
N ASP A 551 24.73 -23.80 17.26
CA ASP A 551 24.98 -24.78 16.20
C ASP A 551 26.47 -25.10 16.02
N LYS A 552 27.34 -24.09 16.11
CA LYS A 552 28.80 -24.30 16.08
C LYS A 552 29.30 -25.08 17.31
N CYS A 553 28.74 -24.81 18.49
CA CYS A 553 29.13 -25.49 19.72
C CYS A 553 28.68 -26.95 19.77
N THR A 554 27.54 -27.29 19.18
CA THR A 554 27.05 -28.68 19.09
C THR A 554 27.81 -29.54 18.07
N CYS A 555 28.56 -28.93 17.16
CA CYS A 555 29.38 -29.62 16.17
C CYS A 555 30.86 -29.82 16.60
N LEU A 556 31.23 -29.46 17.83
CA LEU A 556 32.50 -29.87 18.43
C LEU A 556 32.37 -31.33 18.87
N PRO A 557 33.18 -32.28 18.37
CA PRO A 557 33.13 -33.63 18.87
C PRO A 557 33.54 -33.63 20.34
N LEU A 558 32.69 -34.19 21.20
CA LEU A 558 33.10 -34.67 22.52
C LEU A 558 34.25 -35.66 22.29
N GLN A 559 35.50 -35.18 22.35
CA GLN A 559 36.63 -36.05 22.58
C GLN A 559 36.40 -36.70 23.94
N SER A 560 36.00 -37.96 23.90
CA SER A 560 36.02 -38.84 25.05
C SER A 560 37.43 -38.85 25.63
N HIS A 561 37.64 -38.18 26.77
CA HIS A 561 38.73 -38.53 27.66
C HIS A 561 38.42 -39.93 28.22
N ASN A 562 38.85 -40.95 27.50
CA ASN A 562 39.23 -42.21 28.10
C ASN A 562 40.69 -42.06 28.51
N ASP A 563 40.93 -41.80 29.79
CA ASP A 563 42.25 -42.02 30.39
C ASP A 563 42.12 -43.05 31.52
N ARG A 564 43.04 -44.01 31.45
CA ARG A 564 43.22 -45.19 32.30
C ARG A 564 43.65 -44.85 33.72
#